data_AF-A0A533S5B3-F1
#
_entry.id   AF-A0A533S5B3-F1
#
_cell.length_a   1.000
_cell.length_b   1.000
_cell.length_c   1.000
_cell.angle_alpha   90.00
_cell.angle_beta   90.00
_cell.angle_gamma   90.00
#
_symmetry.space_group_name_H-M   'P 1'
#
loop_
_entity.id
_entity.type
_entity.pdbx_description
1 polymer ?
#
loop_
_entity_poly.entity_id
_entity_poly.type
_entity_poly.pdbx_seq_one_letter_code
_entity_poly.pdbx_strand_id
1 'polypeptide(L)'
;VNKPQQYLDIVKRMHDHGIGVKGSFIFGFDTDDEGVFERTVEFADKAKLDVVYYSILTPYPGTAFYEQMLREGRIIDHDWDNYNTHSVVYRPKLLTPERLLEGYWNAFQTSYSYRSIIRRIWGNGTRYNFFYPMNYGYRQSIRKALRDDGVCGGAGRVVPFSR
;
A
#
# COMPACT_ATOMS: atom_id res chain seq x y z
N VAL A 1 -8.09 -18.17 0.23
CA VAL A 1 -7.28 -17.60 -0.87
C VAL A 1 -8.14 -16.58 -1.61
N ASN A 2 -7.61 -15.39 -1.87
CA ASN A 2 -8.29 -14.28 -2.55
C ASN A 2 -8.60 -14.65 -4.02
N LYS A 3 -9.74 -14.24 -4.59
CA LYS A 3 -10.15 -14.49 -5.99
C LYS A 3 -10.27 -13.16 -6.77
N PRO A 4 -9.17 -12.58 -7.26
CA PRO A 4 -9.14 -11.24 -7.86
C PRO A 4 -10.17 -10.99 -8.95
N GLN A 5 -10.44 -11.98 -9.81
CA GLN A 5 -11.40 -11.85 -10.90
C GLN A 5 -12.81 -11.53 -10.41
N GLN A 6 -13.23 -12.11 -9.28
CA GLN A 6 -14.55 -11.83 -8.71
C GLN A 6 -14.67 -10.39 -8.23
N TYR A 7 -13.56 -9.79 -7.79
CA TYR A 7 -13.55 -8.39 -7.36
C TYR A 7 -13.71 -7.44 -8.54
N LEU A 8 -13.17 -7.74 -9.73
CA LEU A 8 -13.39 -6.91 -10.92
C LEU A 8 -14.88 -6.76 -11.23
N ASP A 9 -15.63 -7.88 -11.19
CA ASP A 9 -17.07 -7.88 -11.44
C ASP A 9 -17.88 -7.19 -10.34
N ILE A 10 -17.42 -7.28 -9.07
CA ILE A 10 -18.06 -6.58 -7.96
C ILE A 10 -17.83 -5.07 -8.08
N VAL A 11 -16.60 -4.64 -8.35
CA VAL A 11 -16.27 -3.22 -8.50
C VAL A 11 -17.04 -2.63 -9.67
N LYS A 12 -17.09 -3.32 -10.81
CA LYS A 12 -17.91 -2.91 -11.96
C LYS A 12 -19.38 -2.74 -11.57
N ARG A 13 -19.98 -3.67 -10.83
CA ARG A 13 -21.38 -3.55 -10.40
C ARG A 13 -21.61 -2.37 -9.47
N MET A 14 -20.68 -2.06 -8.58
CA MET A 14 -20.76 -0.87 -7.72
C MET A 14 -20.71 0.41 -8.57
N HIS A 15 -19.79 0.45 -9.53
CA HIS A 15 -19.64 1.53 -10.50
C HIS A 15 -20.88 1.75 -11.37
N ASP A 16 -21.53 0.68 -11.83
CA ASP A 16 -22.80 0.75 -12.58
C ASP A 16 -23.93 1.43 -11.78
N HIS A 17 -23.82 1.48 -10.43
CA HIS A 17 -24.75 2.18 -9.54
C HIS A 17 -24.19 3.53 -9.03
N GLY A 18 -23.09 4.02 -9.60
CA GLY A 18 -22.45 5.28 -9.21
C GLY A 18 -21.75 5.25 -7.84
N ILE A 19 -21.48 4.06 -7.29
CA ILE A 19 -20.83 3.86 -5.99
C ILE A 19 -19.32 3.75 -6.21
N GLY A 20 -18.56 4.66 -5.61
CA GLY A 20 -17.09 4.59 -5.65
C GLY A 20 -16.52 3.54 -4.70
N VAL A 21 -15.40 2.96 -5.07
CA VAL A 21 -14.73 1.89 -4.33
C VAL A 21 -13.32 2.31 -3.93
N LYS A 22 -13.03 2.19 -2.63
CA LYS A 22 -11.68 2.29 -2.08
C LYS A 22 -11.09 0.89 -1.92
N GLY A 23 -9.97 0.60 -2.58
CA GLY A 23 -9.20 -0.61 -2.31
C GLY A 23 -8.14 -0.36 -1.24
N SER A 24 -8.08 -1.25 -0.24
CA SER A 24 -7.05 -1.23 0.79
C SER A 24 -6.29 -2.55 0.75
N PHE A 25 -4.96 -2.48 0.67
CA PHE A 25 -4.09 -3.64 0.51
C PHE A 25 -3.01 -3.66 1.59
N ILE A 26 -2.61 -4.86 2.00
CA ILE A 26 -1.57 -5.07 3.02
C ILE A 26 -0.39 -5.75 2.34
N PHE A 27 0.82 -5.22 2.54
CA PHE A 27 2.08 -5.82 2.10
C PHE A 27 2.90 -6.37 3.28
N GLY A 28 3.70 -7.40 3.01
CA GLY A 28 4.67 -7.96 3.94
C GLY A 28 4.36 -9.38 4.38
N PHE A 29 3.33 -10.04 3.83
CA PHE A 29 3.09 -11.43 4.16
C PHE A 29 4.30 -12.30 3.83
N ASP A 30 4.47 -13.42 4.55
CA ASP A 30 5.57 -14.36 4.32
C ASP A 30 5.63 -14.94 2.90
N THR A 31 4.53 -14.85 2.16
CA THR A 31 4.38 -15.29 0.77
C THR A 31 4.59 -14.16 -0.25
N ASP A 32 4.77 -12.92 0.20
CA ASP A 32 4.95 -11.77 -0.69
C ASP A 32 6.36 -11.77 -1.26
N ASP A 33 6.47 -11.86 -2.59
CA ASP A 33 7.71 -11.74 -3.35
C ASP A 33 7.92 -10.31 -3.88
N GLU A 34 9.05 -10.07 -4.56
CA GLU A 34 9.37 -8.75 -5.12
C GLU A 34 8.33 -8.23 -6.13
N GLY A 35 7.59 -9.13 -6.80
CA GLY A 35 6.57 -8.76 -7.76
C GLY A 35 5.22 -8.37 -7.15
N VAL A 36 5.04 -8.53 -5.83
CA VAL A 36 3.74 -8.27 -5.17
C VAL A 36 3.26 -6.84 -5.37
N PHE A 37 4.17 -5.86 -5.34
CA PHE A 37 3.85 -4.45 -5.44
C PHE A 37 3.27 -4.12 -6.82
N GLU A 38 3.95 -4.56 -7.88
CA GLU A 38 3.51 -4.34 -9.26
C GLU A 38 2.17 -5.03 -9.53
N ARG A 39 2.03 -6.30 -9.15
CA ARG A 39 0.77 -7.05 -9.33
C ARG A 39 -0.41 -6.37 -8.63
N THR A 40 -0.17 -5.79 -7.45
CA THR A 40 -1.22 -5.10 -6.67
C THR A 40 -1.62 -3.78 -7.32
N VAL A 41 -0.65 -2.99 -7.80
CA VAL A 41 -0.92 -1.74 -8.54
C VAL A 41 -1.65 -2.05 -9.85
N GLU A 42 -1.20 -3.07 -10.59
CA GLU A 42 -1.83 -3.49 -11.84
C GLU A 42 -3.29 -3.94 -11.61
N PHE A 43 -3.53 -4.70 -10.53
CA PHE A 43 -4.88 -5.06 -10.13
C PHE A 43 -5.74 -3.83 -9.82
N ALA A 44 -5.22 -2.87 -9.04
CA ALA A 44 -5.94 -1.65 -8.69
C ALA A 44 -6.33 -0.82 -9.93
N ASP A 45 -5.42 -0.76 -10.90
CA ASP A 45 -5.63 -0.13 -12.20
C ASP A 45 -6.70 -0.86 -13.03
N LYS A 46 -6.59 -2.20 -13.15
CA LYS A 46 -7.57 -3.04 -13.88
C LYS A 46 -8.96 -2.99 -13.25
N ALA A 47 -9.03 -2.98 -11.93
CA ALA A 47 -10.26 -2.89 -11.15
C ALA A 47 -10.89 -1.49 -11.19
N LYS A 48 -10.20 -0.48 -11.73
CA LYS A 48 -10.68 0.92 -11.78
C LYS A 48 -11.01 1.51 -10.41
N LEU A 49 -10.26 1.12 -9.37
CA LEU A 49 -10.52 1.60 -8.01
C LEU A 49 -10.45 3.12 -7.93
N ASP A 50 -11.43 3.75 -7.30
CA ASP A 50 -11.50 5.21 -7.22
C ASP A 50 -10.40 5.79 -6.31
N VAL A 51 -10.07 5.05 -5.24
CA VAL A 51 -8.99 5.39 -4.30
C VAL A 51 -8.26 4.12 -3.90
N VAL A 52 -6.95 4.21 -3.70
CA VAL A 52 -6.12 3.09 -3.27
C VAL A 52 -5.35 3.45 -2.02
N TYR A 53 -5.27 2.52 -1.08
CA TYR A 53 -4.49 2.64 0.14
C TYR A 53 -3.66 1.37 0.36
N TYR A 54 -2.42 1.56 0.80
CA TYR A 54 -1.51 0.49 1.16
C TYR A 54 -1.15 0.61 2.63
N SER A 55 -0.94 -0.52 3.28
CA SER A 55 -0.41 -0.62 4.64
C SER A 55 0.62 -1.74 4.72
N ILE A 56 1.55 -1.63 5.64
CA ILE A 56 2.49 -2.68 5.98
C ILE A 56 1.85 -3.57 7.06
N LEU A 57 1.96 -4.89 6.92
CA LEU A 57 1.47 -5.83 7.92
C LEU A 57 2.22 -5.60 9.25
N THR A 58 1.53 -5.13 10.28
CA THR A 58 2.15 -4.82 11.57
C THR A 58 1.77 -5.88 12.61
N PRO A 59 2.75 -6.55 13.25
CA PRO A 59 2.49 -7.47 14.34
C PRO A 59 2.14 -6.70 15.61
N TYR A 60 0.86 -6.63 15.98
CA TYR A 60 0.44 -5.95 17.22
C TYR A 60 0.51 -6.87 18.44
N PRO A 61 0.94 -6.39 19.63
CA PRO A 61 0.98 -7.18 20.85
C PRO A 61 -0.36 -7.85 21.17
N GLY A 62 -0.31 -9.11 21.60
CA GLY A 62 -1.51 -9.90 21.86
C GLY A 62 -2.17 -10.50 20.62
N THR A 63 -1.68 -10.21 19.40
CA THR A 63 -2.10 -10.94 18.20
C THR A 63 -1.29 -12.22 18.01
N ALA A 64 -1.93 -13.26 17.44
CA ALA A 64 -1.24 -14.50 17.10
C ALA A 64 -0.03 -14.27 16.16
N PHE A 65 -0.13 -13.26 15.28
CA PHE A 65 0.97 -12.90 14.39
C PHE A 65 2.16 -12.31 15.15
N TYR A 66 1.93 -11.46 16.15
CA TYR A 66 3.00 -10.94 17.00
C TYR A 66 3.70 -12.05 17.78
N GLU A 67 2.95 -12.93 18.43
CA GLU A 67 3.53 -14.07 19.18
C GLU A 67 4.37 -14.97 18.27
N GLN A 68 3.93 -15.18 17.04
CA GLN A 68 4.69 -15.94 16.05
C GLN A 68 5.99 -15.22 15.67
N MET A 69 5.91 -13.93 15.32
CA MET A 69 7.10 -13.15 14.93
C MET A 69 8.10 -13.00 16.08
N LEU A 70 7.63 -12.89 17.32
CA LEU A 70 8.47 -12.84 18.51
C LEU A 70 9.19 -14.17 18.72
N ARG A 71 8.46 -15.30 18.64
CA ARG A 71 9.04 -16.65 18.78
C ARG A 71 10.06 -16.98 17.68
N GLU A 72 9.82 -16.51 16.47
CA GLU A 72 10.73 -16.69 15.33
C GLU A 72 11.91 -15.69 15.37
N GLY A 73 11.96 -14.75 16.32
CA GLY A 73 13.03 -13.75 16.43
C GLY A 73 13.02 -12.74 15.27
N ARG A 74 11.83 -12.44 14.73
CA ARG A 74 11.64 -11.63 13.51
C ARG A 74 11.15 -10.21 13.77
N ILE A 75 10.76 -9.88 15.00
CA ILE A 75 10.54 -8.47 15.39
C ILE A 75 11.90 -7.77 15.35
N ILE A 76 11.98 -6.67 14.60
CA ILE A 76 13.21 -5.88 14.51
C ILE A 76 13.09 -4.60 15.32
N ASP A 77 11.88 -4.07 15.53
CA ASP A 77 11.62 -2.82 16.25
C ASP A 77 10.56 -3.01 17.35
N HIS A 78 10.84 -2.47 18.54
CA HIS A 78 9.99 -2.53 19.73
C HIS A 78 9.46 -1.15 20.15
N ASP A 79 9.84 -0.08 19.46
CA ASP A 79 9.26 1.24 19.67
C ASP A 79 7.82 1.27 19.15
N TRP A 80 6.87 1.45 20.06
CA TRP A 80 5.44 1.44 19.76
C TRP A 80 5.02 2.57 18.83
N ASP A 81 5.77 3.68 18.77
CA ASP A 81 5.48 4.79 17.86
C ASP A 81 5.64 4.36 16.38
N ASN A 82 6.41 3.30 16.12
CA ASN A 82 6.59 2.72 14.79
C ASN A 82 5.51 1.69 14.42
N TYR A 83 4.57 1.34 15.31
CA TYR A 83 3.50 0.37 15.05
C TYR A 83 2.30 1.03 14.33
N ASN A 84 2.59 1.81 13.30
CA ASN A 84 1.67 2.76 12.66
C ASN A 84 1.20 2.32 11.25
N THR A 85 1.46 1.07 10.83
CA THR A 85 1.14 0.51 9.50
C THR A 85 1.88 1.12 8.30
N HIS A 86 2.83 2.03 8.55
CA HIS A 86 3.66 2.67 7.54
C HIS A 86 5.15 2.40 7.73
N SER A 87 5.56 2.04 8.95
CA SER A 87 6.91 1.56 9.28
C SER A 87 7.01 0.04 9.23
N VAL A 88 8.22 -0.47 8.96
CA VAL A 88 8.52 -1.91 9.01
C VAL A 88 9.14 -2.25 10.36
N VAL A 89 8.39 -2.98 11.20
CA VAL A 89 8.82 -3.36 12.56
C VAL A 89 9.21 -4.84 12.71
N TYR A 90 9.17 -5.60 11.61
CA TYR A 90 9.55 -7.02 11.57
C TYR A 90 10.14 -7.41 10.22
N ARG A 91 10.80 -8.57 10.16
CA ARG A 91 11.44 -9.11 8.94
C ARG A 91 10.53 -10.15 8.25
N PRO A 92 9.95 -9.88 7.06
CA PRO A 92 9.26 -10.89 6.24
C PRO A 92 10.21 -11.98 5.70
N LYS A 93 9.69 -13.11 5.22
CA LYS A 93 10.54 -14.25 4.77
C LYS A 93 11.22 -14.06 3.43
N LEU A 94 10.51 -13.48 2.46
CA LEU A 94 10.96 -13.38 1.06
C LEU A 94 11.39 -11.96 0.66
N LEU A 95 11.26 -10.99 1.57
CA LEU A 95 11.63 -9.59 1.36
C LEU A 95 12.53 -9.13 2.49
N THR A 96 13.44 -8.19 2.20
CA THR A 96 14.12 -7.45 3.26
C THR A 96 13.21 -6.32 3.77
N PRO A 97 13.36 -5.86 5.01
CA PRO A 97 12.60 -4.70 5.53
C PRO A 97 12.72 -3.46 4.63
N GLU A 98 13.91 -3.22 4.08
CA GLU A 98 14.19 -2.09 3.19
C GLU A 98 13.44 -2.23 1.87
N ARG A 99 13.47 -3.43 1.25
CA ARG A 99 12.73 -3.70 0.01
C ARG A 99 11.22 -3.62 0.22
N LEU A 100 10.71 -4.05 1.38
CA LEU A 100 9.30 -3.89 1.73
C LEU A 100 8.91 -2.41 1.82
N LEU A 101 9.69 -1.60 2.53
CA LEU A 101 9.42 -0.16 2.67
C LEU A 101 9.51 0.57 1.33
N GLU A 102 10.53 0.27 0.52
CA GLU A 102 10.69 0.85 -0.80
C GLU A 102 9.54 0.47 -1.75
N GLY A 103 9.19 -0.82 -1.80
CA GLY A 103 8.09 -1.33 -2.61
C GLY A 103 6.74 -0.72 -2.21
N TYR A 104 6.50 -0.57 -0.91
CA TYR A 104 5.34 0.11 -0.35
C TYR A 104 5.21 1.56 -0.86
N TRP A 105 6.29 2.35 -0.81
CA TRP A 105 6.28 3.72 -1.31
C TRP A 105 6.17 3.80 -2.83
N ASN A 106 6.83 2.89 -3.55
CA ASN A 106 6.74 2.79 -5.01
C ASN A 106 5.31 2.45 -5.46
N ALA A 107 4.59 1.60 -4.71
CA ALA A 107 3.19 1.29 -4.99
C ALA A 107 2.30 2.54 -4.87
N PHE A 108 2.49 3.36 -3.82
CA PHE A 108 1.82 4.65 -3.67
C PHE A 108 2.14 5.61 -4.83
N GLN A 109 3.42 5.79 -5.15
CA GLN A 109 3.87 6.67 -6.23
C GLN A 109 3.26 6.30 -7.58
N THR A 110 3.26 5.00 -7.89
CA THR A 110 2.74 4.48 -9.16
C THR A 110 1.23 4.64 -9.23
N SER A 111 0.51 4.26 -8.18
CA SER A 111 -0.98 4.30 -8.13
C SER A 111 -1.55 5.72 -8.24
N TYR A 112 -0.79 6.71 -7.75
CA TYR A 112 -1.15 8.13 -7.83
C TYR A 112 -0.34 8.89 -8.88
N SER A 113 0.28 8.19 -9.83
CA SER A 113 0.75 8.78 -11.08
C SER A 113 -0.44 9.28 -11.90
N TYR A 114 -0.26 10.32 -12.72
CA TYR A 114 -1.34 10.79 -13.60
C TYR A 114 -1.85 9.67 -14.51
N ARG A 115 -0.95 8.81 -15.00
CA ARG A 115 -1.29 7.65 -15.83
C ARG A 115 -2.23 6.68 -15.11
N SER A 116 -1.91 6.26 -13.89
CA SER A 116 -2.78 5.35 -13.13
C SER A 116 -4.07 6.01 -12.68
N ILE A 117 -4.04 7.29 -12.28
CA ILE A 117 -5.26 8.05 -11.94
C ILE A 117 -6.22 8.09 -13.14
N ILE A 118 -5.72 8.43 -14.33
CA ILE A 118 -6.54 8.44 -15.56
C ILE A 118 -7.05 7.04 -15.87
N ARG A 119 -6.19 6.01 -15.81
CA ARG A 119 -6.59 4.62 -16.08
C ARG A 119 -7.69 4.13 -15.14
N ARG A 120 -7.61 4.48 -13.85
CA ARG A 120 -8.59 4.07 -12.84
C ARG A 120 -9.91 4.81 -12.98
N ILE A 121 -9.87 6.13 -13.13
CA ILE A 121 -11.07 6.95 -13.08
C ILE A 121 -11.78 6.99 -14.45
N TRP A 122 -11.06 7.00 -15.56
CA TRP A 122 -11.66 7.19 -16.88
C TRP A 122 -12.66 6.07 -17.23
N GLY A 123 -13.91 6.47 -17.49
CA GLY A 123 -14.97 5.55 -17.91
C GLY A 123 -15.30 4.49 -16.86
N ASN A 124 -15.14 4.79 -15.57
CA ASN A 124 -15.57 3.93 -14.48
C ASN A 124 -17.00 4.24 -13.97
N GLY A 125 -17.69 5.24 -14.54
CA GLY A 125 -19.09 5.53 -14.22
C GLY A 125 -19.33 6.23 -12.88
N THR A 126 -18.29 6.53 -12.10
CA THR A 126 -18.41 7.24 -10.82
C THR A 126 -18.35 8.75 -10.97
N ARG A 127 -18.57 9.49 -9.88
CA ARG A 127 -18.62 10.95 -9.87
C ARG A 127 -17.23 11.57 -10.06
N TYR A 128 -16.87 11.86 -11.31
CA TYR A 128 -15.61 12.50 -11.71
C TYR A 128 -15.27 13.74 -10.89
N ASN A 129 -16.25 14.62 -10.67
CA ASN A 129 -16.07 15.88 -9.92
C ASN A 129 -15.65 15.67 -8.46
N PHE A 130 -15.86 14.47 -7.91
CA PHE A 130 -15.44 14.11 -6.56
C PHE A 130 -14.08 13.39 -6.58
N PHE A 131 -13.94 12.37 -7.42
CA PHE A 131 -12.76 11.51 -7.39
C PHE A 131 -11.51 12.11 -8.04
N TYR A 132 -11.64 12.99 -9.04
CA TYR A 132 -10.47 13.64 -9.65
C TYR A 132 -9.77 14.62 -8.69
N PRO A 133 -10.45 15.61 -8.07
CA PRO A 133 -9.82 16.51 -7.10
C PRO A 133 -9.24 15.75 -5.91
N MET A 134 -9.93 14.70 -5.44
CA MET A 134 -9.44 13.87 -4.35
C MET A 134 -8.15 13.11 -4.72
N ASN A 135 -8.06 12.48 -5.90
CA ASN A 135 -6.84 11.81 -6.34
C ASN A 135 -5.68 12.79 -6.58
N TYR A 136 -5.98 14.02 -7.02
CA TYR A 136 -4.99 15.09 -7.08
C TYR A 136 -4.46 15.47 -5.69
N GLY A 137 -5.35 15.60 -4.70
CA GLY A 137 -4.98 15.83 -3.30
C GLY A 137 -4.08 14.71 -2.75
N TYR A 138 -4.48 13.44 -2.92
CA TYR A 138 -3.67 12.29 -2.52
C TYR A 138 -2.28 12.29 -3.17
N ARG A 139 -2.22 12.60 -4.48
CA ARG A 139 -0.94 12.72 -5.19
C ARG A 139 -0.04 13.78 -4.55
N GLN A 140 -0.58 14.94 -4.17
CA GLN A 140 0.21 15.97 -3.49
C GLN A 140 0.71 15.49 -2.13
N SER A 141 -0.16 14.87 -1.33
CA SER A 141 0.18 14.33 -0.01
C SER A 141 1.29 13.28 -0.09
N ILE A 142 1.18 12.33 -1.02
CA ILE A 142 2.20 11.28 -1.24
C ILE A 142 3.52 11.91 -1.67
N ARG A 143 3.49 12.88 -2.60
CA ARG A 143 4.70 13.59 -3.03
C ARG A 143 5.31 14.44 -1.93
N LYS A 144 4.53 14.88 -0.94
CA LYS A 144 5.06 15.58 0.24
C LYS A 144 5.71 14.57 1.19
N ALA A 145 5.00 13.49 1.56
CA ALA A 145 5.52 12.44 2.42
C ALA A 145 6.86 11.89 1.92
N LEU A 146 6.98 11.58 0.63
CA LEU A 146 8.24 11.09 0.05
C LEU A 146 9.41 12.08 0.11
N ARG A 147 9.12 13.39 0.14
CA ARG A 147 10.14 14.43 0.30
C ARG A 147 10.55 14.55 1.77
N ASP A 148 9.57 14.54 2.66
CA ASP A 148 9.78 14.66 4.10
C ASP A 148 10.54 13.43 4.65
N ASP A 149 10.22 12.23 4.14
CA ASP A 149 10.87 10.95 4.50
C ASP A 149 12.18 10.69 3.74
N GLY A 150 12.58 11.57 2.82
CA GLY A 150 13.86 11.47 2.10
C GLY A 150 13.94 10.36 1.04
N VAL A 151 12.82 9.75 0.64
CA VAL A 151 12.76 8.63 -0.32
C VAL A 151 13.15 9.06 -1.74
N CYS A 152 12.99 10.34 -2.09
CA CYS A 152 13.30 10.87 -3.44
C CYS A 152 14.79 11.14 -3.73
N GLY A 153 15.73 10.68 -2.90
CA GLY A 153 17.16 10.92 -3.15
C GLY A 153 18.07 9.84 -2.58
N GLY A 154 18.10 8.65 -3.19
CA GLY A 154 19.22 7.68 -3.12
C GLY A 154 19.68 7.18 -1.74
N ALA A 155 19.09 7.65 -0.66
CA ALA A 155 19.40 7.31 0.71
C ALA A 155 18.07 7.34 1.46
N GLY A 156 17.30 6.27 1.31
CA GLY A 156 16.17 6.02 2.19
C GLY A 156 16.69 6.12 3.61
N ARG A 157 16.23 7.12 4.35
CA ARG A 157 16.46 7.17 5.79
C ARG A 157 15.59 6.05 6.36
N VAL A 158 16.16 4.84 6.39
CA VAL A 158 15.87 3.91 7.47
C VAL A 158 16.15 4.74 8.71
N VAL A 159 15.10 5.05 9.47
CA VAL A 159 15.24 5.75 10.75
C VAL A 159 16.39 5.05 11.47
N PRO A 160 17.48 5.76 11.83
CA PRO A 160 18.62 5.09 12.40
C PRO A 160 18.13 4.42 13.68
N PHE A 161 18.36 3.11 13.79
CA PHE A 161 18.30 2.39 15.04
C PHE A 161 19.21 3.12 16.04
N SER A 162 18.63 4.02 16.85
CA SER A 162 19.33 4.62 17.96
C SER A 162 19.22 3.67 19.15
N ARG A 163 20.39 3.37 19.70
CA ARG A 163 20.70 2.46 20.81
C ARG A 163 19.91 2.72 22.08
#